data_AF-A0A9E0IW34-F1
#
_entry.id   AF-A0A9E0IW34-F1
#
_cell.length_a   1.000
_cell.length_b   1.000
_cell.length_c   1.000
_cell.angle_alpha   90.00
_cell.angle_beta   90.00
_cell.angle_gamma   90.00
#
_symmetry.space_group_name_H-M   'P 1'
#
loop_
_entity.id
_entity.type
_entity.pdbx_description
1 polymer ?
#
loop_
_entity_poly.entity_id
_entity_poly.type
_entity_poly.pdbx_seq_one_letter_code
_entity_poly.pdbx_strand_id
1 'polypeptide(L)'
;MKPMTMIFAIYLYFTNGALAQDFRCRPDSGTMVLGGQQHLHVQAVDTLMADTLLRWIDTLSGFEVLDRGEWNKSQNAYIRHIRFAAFDTGGFALPAIPGSAAESLYVHFPLGDPGELRTIKDIETTPAGLQGLLLRIAALLFVVLLLVVLWQFFRADQLRVYGYEPPKLQDAATRALDALEKLRAAQLWQRGQVGPFYDALSSIARNFLEEGLFLPARASTTAETAKLMSDHHPALEHSEDLLLFLRRCDAVKFAQRIPEIGAHDTFMSLVERFIRMHRPLSERLLAQNLPRYHTLLEAAVANQFADPNAAIPEKLVAALPDSSGLEEIVLHRGLLSSHHYLLPTSWVQLHHLHTGSFHRWQAGILGSGRSRFWKLALPLLAAPFLAIFLPLIAVAGLLRGERLFARGIFGVDANGRIALRKISGRWR
;
A
#
# COMPACT_ATOMS: atom_id res chain seq x y z
N MET A 1 76.21 1.01 -13.34
CA MET A 1 77.00 0.15 -12.43
C MET A 1 76.44 -1.27 -12.50
N LYS A 2 77.23 -2.16 -13.14
CA LYS A 2 77.33 -3.64 -13.15
C LYS A 2 76.11 -4.57 -12.92
N PRO A 3 76.08 -5.79 -13.51
CA PRO A 3 77.04 -6.39 -14.44
C PRO A 3 76.44 -6.90 -15.77
N MET A 4 77.28 -6.74 -16.78
CA MET A 4 77.34 -7.44 -18.06
C MET A 4 77.53 -8.95 -17.81
N THR A 5 76.55 -9.77 -18.20
CA THR A 5 76.66 -11.23 -18.16
C THR A 5 76.76 -11.76 -19.58
N MET A 6 78.01 -11.88 -19.99
CA MET A 6 78.55 -12.62 -21.12
C MET A 6 78.02 -14.07 -21.09
N ILE A 7 77.10 -14.41 -22.01
CA ILE A 7 76.66 -15.80 -22.21
C ILE A 7 77.71 -16.48 -23.09
N PHE A 8 78.33 -17.49 -22.49
CA PHE A 8 79.41 -18.31 -23.02
C PHE A 8 78.92 -19.11 -24.25
N ALA A 9 79.45 -18.81 -25.43
CA ALA A 9 79.30 -19.67 -26.61
C ALA A 9 80.17 -20.92 -26.40
N ILE A 10 79.56 -22.04 -26.00
CA ILE A 10 80.23 -23.34 -25.93
C ILE A 10 80.37 -23.86 -27.36
N TYR A 11 81.56 -23.66 -27.92
CA TYR A 11 81.98 -24.24 -29.19
C TYR A 11 82.43 -25.68 -28.92
N LEU A 12 81.50 -26.64 -29.03
CA LEU A 12 81.81 -28.05 -28.85
C LEU A 12 82.25 -28.63 -30.20
N TYR A 13 83.57 -28.63 -30.42
CA TYR A 13 84.22 -29.40 -31.49
C TYR A 13 84.05 -30.89 -31.17
N PHE A 14 83.10 -31.55 -31.83
CA PHE A 14 83.16 -33.00 -32.03
C PHE A 14 83.56 -33.32 -33.48
N THR A 15 84.41 -34.33 -33.57
CA THR A 15 85.24 -34.77 -34.68
C THR A 15 84.48 -35.44 -35.83
N ASN A 16 84.93 -35.15 -37.05
CA ASN A 16 84.96 -35.96 -38.28
C ASN A 16 84.05 -37.17 -38.44
N GLY A 17 83.27 -37.16 -39.54
CA GLY A 17 83.02 -38.35 -40.35
C GLY A 17 81.56 -38.59 -40.76
N ALA A 18 81.29 -38.36 -42.04
CA ALA A 18 80.24 -38.97 -42.87
C ALA A 18 78.79 -38.42 -42.81
N LEU A 19 78.34 -38.09 -44.04
CA LEU A 19 76.99 -37.82 -44.52
C LEU A 19 76.40 -36.45 -44.16
N ALA A 20 76.46 -35.54 -45.14
CA ALA A 20 75.56 -34.40 -45.24
C ALA A 20 74.12 -34.92 -45.19
N GLN A 21 73.45 -34.71 -44.06
CA GLN A 21 72.05 -35.04 -43.87
C GLN A 21 71.23 -33.78 -44.19
N ASP A 22 70.58 -33.77 -45.34
CA ASP A 22 69.82 -32.64 -45.89
C ASP A 22 68.57 -32.34 -45.04
N PHE A 23 68.71 -31.41 -44.11
CA PHE A 23 67.60 -30.77 -43.40
C PHE A 23 67.31 -29.39 -44.01
N ARG A 24 66.04 -29.09 -44.30
CA ARG A 24 65.61 -27.79 -44.81
C ARG A 24 64.45 -27.25 -43.98
N CYS A 25 64.55 -25.97 -43.61
CA CYS A 25 63.54 -25.26 -42.84
C CYS A 25 63.28 -23.91 -43.52
N ARG A 26 62.04 -23.69 -43.96
CA ARG A 26 61.67 -22.50 -44.75
C ARG A 26 60.29 -21.98 -44.38
N PRO A 27 60.13 -20.67 -44.11
CA PRO A 27 58.81 -20.08 -43.93
C PRO A 27 58.11 -19.92 -45.30
N ASP A 28 56.78 -19.83 -45.32
CA ASP A 28 56.01 -19.55 -46.55
C ASP A 28 56.50 -18.29 -47.29
N SER A 29 56.95 -17.27 -46.54
CA SER A 29 57.45 -15.99 -47.01
C SER A 29 58.50 -15.45 -46.03
N GLY A 30 59.51 -14.75 -46.53
CA GLY A 30 60.54 -14.12 -45.71
C GLY A 30 60.07 -12.88 -44.94
N THR A 31 58.80 -12.46 -45.12
CA THR A 31 58.21 -11.33 -44.40
C THR A 31 56.85 -11.67 -43.80
N MET A 32 56.58 -11.18 -42.60
CA MET A 32 55.33 -11.41 -41.87
C MET A 32 54.88 -10.16 -41.10
N VAL A 33 53.57 -9.99 -40.95
CA VAL A 33 52.96 -8.90 -40.16
C VAL A 33 52.91 -9.30 -38.68
N LEU A 34 53.19 -8.37 -37.77
CA LEU A 34 53.07 -8.61 -36.32
C LEU A 34 51.70 -9.19 -35.95
N GLY A 35 51.67 -10.32 -35.23
CA GLY A 35 50.45 -11.03 -34.85
C GLY A 35 49.79 -11.84 -35.97
N GLY A 36 50.36 -11.85 -37.19
CA GLY A 36 49.93 -12.73 -38.27
C GLY A 36 50.20 -14.21 -37.96
N GLN A 37 49.83 -15.10 -38.89
CA GLN A 37 50.15 -16.54 -38.79
C GLN A 37 50.78 -17.02 -40.09
N GLN A 38 51.78 -17.90 -40.00
CA GLN A 38 52.46 -18.49 -41.14
C GLN A 38 52.91 -19.92 -40.85
N HIS A 39 53.12 -20.73 -41.89
CA HIS A 39 53.69 -22.07 -41.75
C HIS A 39 55.21 -22.05 -41.99
N LEU A 40 55.89 -22.82 -41.16
CA LEU A 40 57.28 -23.20 -41.29
C LEU A 40 57.33 -24.62 -41.86
N HIS A 41 57.91 -24.74 -43.05
CA HIS A 41 58.06 -25.99 -43.77
C HIS A 41 59.38 -26.63 -43.37
N VAL A 42 59.30 -27.77 -42.69
CA VAL A 42 60.45 -28.53 -42.23
C VAL A 42 60.53 -29.84 -43.01
N GLN A 43 61.70 -30.10 -43.60
CA GLN A 43 62.00 -31.35 -44.31
C GLN A 43 63.28 -31.95 -43.72
N ALA A 44 63.23 -33.24 -43.34
CA ALA A 44 64.33 -33.94 -42.69
C ALA A 44 64.42 -35.40 -43.16
N VAL A 45 65.63 -35.97 -43.27
CA VAL A 45 65.81 -37.40 -43.56
C VAL A 45 65.61 -38.26 -42.30
N ASP A 46 65.94 -37.70 -41.13
CA ASP A 46 65.75 -38.31 -39.80
C ASP A 46 64.97 -37.35 -38.89
N THR A 47 63.98 -37.86 -38.15
CA THR A 47 63.06 -37.07 -37.33
C THR A 47 63.61 -36.74 -35.93
N LEU A 48 64.58 -37.52 -35.41
CA LEU A 48 65.11 -37.35 -34.04
C LEU A 48 65.85 -36.01 -33.85
N MET A 49 66.68 -35.62 -34.83
CA MET A 49 67.40 -34.33 -34.80
C MET A 49 66.44 -33.14 -35.00
N ALA A 50 65.42 -33.31 -35.84
CA ALA A 50 64.46 -32.25 -36.16
C ALA A 50 63.54 -31.90 -34.98
N ASP A 51 63.11 -32.89 -34.19
CA ASP A 51 62.30 -32.64 -32.98
C ASP A 51 63.08 -31.96 -31.85
N THR A 52 64.40 -32.13 -31.81
CA THR A 52 65.27 -31.48 -30.81
C THR A 52 65.39 -29.96 -31.08
N LEU A 53 65.40 -29.57 -32.36
CA LEU A 53 65.43 -28.16 -32.78
C LEU A 53 64.09 -27.45 -32.64
N LEU A 54 62.97 -28.17 -32.71
CA LEU A 54 61.64 -27.62 -32.46
C LEU A 54 61.48 -27.08 -31.03
N ARG A 55 62.15 -27.70 -30.06
CA ARG A 55 62.19 -27.19 -28.67
C ARG A 55 62.91 -25.85 -28.56
N TRP A 56 63.81 -25.53 -29.48
CA TRP A 56 64.48 -24.23 -29.51
C TRP A 56 63.55 -23.12 -30.06
N ILE A 57 62.65 -23.44 -30.99
CA ILE A 57 61.64 -22.48 -31.46
C ILE A 57 60.74 -22.04 -30.30
N ASP A 58 60.36 -22.96 -29.40
CA ASP A 58 59.61 -22.61 -28.18
C ASP A 58 60.42 -21.72 -27.21
N THR A 59 61.74 -21.61 -27.35
CA THR A 59 62.58 -20.74 -26.51
C THR A 59 62.80 -19.35 -27.09
N LEU A 60 62.36 -19.10 -28.33
CA LEU A 60 62.43 -17.78 -28.94
C LEU A 60 61.38 -16.84 -28.31
N SER A 61 61.85 -15.79 -27.65
CA SER A 61 60.98 -14.73 -27.15
C SER A 61 60.24 -14.05 -28.30
N GLY A 62 58.92 -13.93 -28.20
CA GLY A 62 58.10 -13.31 -29.25
C GLY A 62 57.65 -14.26 -30.35
N PHE A 63 57.98 -15.56 -30.28
CA PHE A 63 57.39 -16.60 -31.13
C PHE A 63 56.44 -17.47 -30.32
N GLU A 64 55.26 -17.73 -30.89
CA GLU A 64 54.31 -18.68 -30.34
C GLU A 64 53.99 -19.74 -31.40
N VAL A 65 54.28 -21.00 -31.08
CA VAL A 65 53.92 -22.14 -31.93
C VAL A 65 52.45 -22.48 -31.68
N LEU A 66 51.60 -22.20 -32.66
CA LEU A 66 50.15 -22.42 -32.59
C LEU A 66 49.78 -23.86 -32.90
N ASP A 67 50.48 -24.47 -33.85
CA ASP A 67 50.27 -25.87 -34.24
C ASP A 67 51.61 -26.47 -34.66
N ARG A 68 51.98 -27.60 -34.07
CA ARG A 68 53.23 -28.27 -34.39
C ARG A 68 53.12 -29.16 -35.63
N GLY A 69 51.92 -29.57 -36.05
CA GLY A 69 51.72 -30.51 -37.15
C GLY A 69 52.34 -31.89 -36.90
N GLU A 70 52.07 -32.84 -37.81
CA GLU A 70 52.59 -34.21 -37.76
C GLU A 70 53.64 -34.45 -38.86
N TRP A 71 54.54 -35.41 -38.64
CA TRP A 71 55.53 -35.82 -39.63
C TRP A 71 54.88 -36.71 -40.70
N ASN A 72 54.92 -36.26 -41.94
CA ASN A 72 54.48 -37.03 -43.10
C ASN A 72 55.69 -37.54 -43.89
N LYS A 73 55.76 -38.85 -44.14
CA LYS A 73 56.82 -39.46 -44.94
C LYS A 73 56.53 -39.28 -46.43
N SER A 74 57.42 -38.59 -47.15
CA SER A 74 57.36 -38.41 -48.59
C SER A 74 58.66 -38.90 -49.24
N GLN A 75 58.56 -39.99 -50.00
CA GLN A 75 59.70 -40.67 -50.66
C GLN A 75 60.84 -41.02 -49.67
N ASN A 76 61.88 -40.18 -49.64
CA ASN A 76 63.11 -40.37 -48.86
C ASN A 76 63.30 -39.30 -47.76
N ALA A 77 62.26 -38.50 -47.47
CA ALA A 77 62.28 -37.45 -46.45
C ALA A 77 60.96 -37.40 -45.67
N TYR A 78 61.04 -36.93 -44.43
CA TYR A 78 59.92 -36.56 -43.58
C TYR A 78 59.66 -35.06 -43.73
N ILE A 79 58.39 -34.68 -43.90
CA ILE A 79 57.95 -33.29 -44.04
C ILE A 79 56.97 -32.96 -42.92
N ARG A 80 57.10 -31.78 -42.33
CA ARG A 80 56.22 -31.26 -41.27
C ARG A 80 55.97 -29.78 -41.48
N HIS A 81 54.73 -29.36 -41.28
CA HIS A 81 54.33 -27.95 -41.34
C HIS A 81 53.98 -27.48 -39.93
N ILE A 82 54.67 -26.45 -39.45
CA ILE A 82 54.45 -25.87 -38.13
C ILE A 82 53.85 -24.49 -38.29
N ARG A 83 52.68 -24.25 -37.71
CA ARG A 83 52.05 -22.93 -37.71
C ARG A 83 52.56 -22.13 -36.50
N PHE A 84 53.05 -20.92 -36.76
CA PHE A 84 53.51 -20.02 -35.71
C PHE A 84 52.97 -18.60 -35.91
N ALA A 85 52.97 -17.83 -34.82
CA ALA A 85 52.73 -16.39 -34.78
C ALA A 85 53.91 -15.68 -34.14
N ALA A 86 54.20 -14.46 -34.59
CA ALA A 86 55.26 -13.63 -34.04
C ALA A 86 54.68 -12.32 -33.48
N PHE A 87 55.04 -11.98 -32.24
CA PHE A 87 54.55 -10.83 -31.49
C PHE A 87 55.62 -9.79 -31.18
N ASP A 88 56.83 -9.97 -31.72
CA ASP A 88 57.89 -8.97 -31.66
C ASP A 88 58.37 -8.61 -33.09
N THR A 89 58.79 -7.37 -33.26
CA THR A 89 59.22 -6.83 -34.57
C THR A 89 60.72 -6.94 -34.75
N GLY A 90 61.17 -7.35 -35.93
CA GLY A 90 62.59 -7.45 -36.24
C GLY A 90 62.93 -8.57 -37.22
N GLY A 91 64.22 -8.70 -37.51
CA GLY A 91 64.76 -9.82 -38.27
C GLY A 91 65.07 -10.99 -37.34
N PHE A 92 64.39 -12.11 -37.54
CA PHE A 92 64.65 -13.36 -36.84
C PHE A 92 65.42 -14.30 -37.77
N ALA A 93 66.60 -14.72 -37.31
CA ALA A 93 67.36 -15.74 -38.01
C ALA A 93 66.78 -17.11 -37.64
N LEU A 94 66.29 -17.85 -38.63
CA LEU A 94 65.92 -19.25 -38.42
C LEU A 94 67.22 -20.07 -38.33
N PRO A 95 67.26 -21.06 -37.43
CA PRO A 95 68.49 -21.78 -37.14
C PRO A 95 68.90 -22.61 -38.36
N ALA A 96 70.11 -22.37 -38.87
CA ALA A 96 70.73 -23.27 -39.83
C ALA A 96 71.38 -24.44 -39.08
N ILE A 97 71.07 -25.66 -39.52
CA ILE A 97 71.85 -26.84 -39.14
C ILE A 97 73.12 -26.86 -40.01
N PRO A 98 74.28 -27.32 -39.51
CA PRO A 98 75.44 -27.59 -40.36
C PRO A 98 75.07 -28.41 -41.60
N GLY A 99 75.22 -27.80 -42.79
CA GLY A 99 74.83 -28.38 -44.09
C GLY A 99 73.62 -27.71 -44.76
N SER A 100 72.95 -26.76 -44.10
CA SER A 100 71.77 -26.05 -44.61
C SER A 100 72.01 -24.53 -44.67
N ALA A 101 71.40 -23.85 -45.64
CA ALA A 101 71.49 -22.39 -45.75
C ALA A 101 70.57 -21.73 -44.70
N ALA A 102 71.09 -20.76 -43.95
CA ALA A 102 70.30 -19.96 -43.02
C ALA A 102 69.28 -19.11 -43.79
N GLU A 103 67.98 -19.31 -43.52
CA GLU A 103 66.93 -18.40 -43.99
C GLU A 103 66.55 -17.43 -42.87
N SER A 104 66.19 -16.20 -43.24
CA SER A 104 65.79 -15.15 -42.28
C SER A 104 64.33 -14.77 -42.51
N LEU A 105 63.61 -14.56 -41.40
CA LEU A 105 62.24 -14.09 -41.38
C LEU A 105 62.20 -12.67 -40.81
N TYR A 106 61.64 -11.73 -41.56
CA TYR A 106 61.48 -10.35 -41.13
C TYR A 106 60.04 -10.07 -40.72
N VAL A 107 59.82 -9.86 -39.42
CA VAL A 107 58.51 -9.50 -38.88
C VAL A 107 58.43 -7.99 -38.79
N HIS A 108 57.48 -7.41 -39.52
CA HIS A 108 57.27 -5.97 -39.54
C HIS A 108 55.93 -5.61 -38.89
N PHE A 109 55.91 -4.48 -38.21
CA PHE A 109 54.65 -3.87 -37.82
C PHE A 109 54.01 -3.26 -39.07
N PRO A 110 52.72 -3.50 -39.33
CA PRO A 110 52.03 -2.79 -40.40
C PRO A 110 51.83 -1.35 -39.91
N LEU A 111 52.76 -0.46 -40.24
CA LEU A 111 52.49 0.96 -40.15
C LEU A 111 51.44 1.22 -41.24
N GLY A 112 50.18 1.33 -40.83
CA GLY A 112 49.14 1.88 -41.70
C GLY A 112 49.58 3.25 -42.21
N ASP A 113 49.14 3.63 -43.41
CA ASP A 113 49.51 4.90 -44.02
C ASP A 113 49.42 6.05 -43.00
N PRO A 114 50.53 6.78 -42.73
CA PRO A 114 50.54 7.85 -41.72
C PRO A 114 49.58 9.01 -42.04
N GLY A 115 48.92 8.99 -43.21
CA GLY A 115 47.86 9.92 -43.61
C GLY A 115 46.48 9.64 -42.99
N GLU A 116 46.24 8.48 -42.38
CA GLU A 116 44.98 8.14 -41.71
C GLU A 116 45.18 7.95 -40.20
N LEU A 117 45.63 9.00 -39.50
CA LEU A 117 45.51 9.04 -38.05
C LEU A 117 44.03 9.04 -37.68
N ARG A 118 43.51 7.89 -37.26
CA ARG A 118 42.14 7.79 -36.74
C ARG A 118 42.05 8.60 -35.45
N THR A 119 41.11 9.54 -35.41
CA THR A 119 40.83 10.35 -34.23
C THR A 119 40.55 9.44 -33.03
N ILE A 120 41.22 9.72 -31.91
CA ILE A 120 40.93 9.06 -30.63
C ILE A 120 39.45 9.32 -30.33
N LYS A 121 38.66 8.24 -30.20
CA LYS A 121 37.25 8.36 -29.86
C LYS A 121 37.11 9.02 -28.49
N ASP A 122 36.28 10.04 -28.43
CA ASP A 122 35.99 10.73 -27.18
C ASP A 122 35.27 9.81 -26.19
N ILE A 123 35.46 10.04 -24.89
CA ILE A 123 34.76 9.29 -23.85
C ILE A 123 33.30 9.72 -23.85
N GLU A 124 32.40 8.84 -24.27
CA GLU A 124 30.95 9.09 -24.15
C GLU A 124 30.55 9.06 -22.67
N THR A 125 30.47 10.23 -22.05
CA THR A 125 29.83 10.38 -20.75
C THR A 125 28.32 10.24 -20.95
N THR A 126 27.74 9.09 -20.62
CA THR A 126 26.28 8.96 -20.53
C THR A 126 25.80 9.92 -19.45
N PRO A 127 25.13 11.04 -19.79
CA PRO A 127 24.56 11.86 -18.75
C PRO A 127 23.53 10.97 -18.05
N ALA A 128 23.62 10.81 -16.73
CA ALA A 128 22.52 10.29 -15.94
C ALA A 128 21.38 11.31 -16.04
N GLY A 129 20.68 11.29 -17.17
CA GLY A 129 19.71 12.32 -17.52
C GLY A 129 18.59 12.33 -16.50
N LEU A 130 18.02 13.52 -16.29
CA LEU A 130 16.82 13.70 -15.45
C LEU A 130 15.75 12.65 -15.78
N GLN A 131 15.64 12.23 -17.05
CA GLN A 131 14.75 11.15 -17.49
C GLN A 131 15.03 9.81 -16.77
N GLY A 132 16.28 9.39 -16.64
CA GLY A 132 16.64 8.15 -15.94
C GLY A 132 16.33 8.21 -14.45
N LEU A 133 16.53 9.37 -13.82
CA LEU A 133 16.16 9.61 -12.43
C LEU A 133 14.62 9.60 -12.25
N LEU A 134 13.89 10.30 -13.12
CA LEU A 134 12.43 10.35 -13.11
C LEU A 134 11.80 8.97 -13.31
N LEU A 135 12.34 8.15 -14.21
CA LEU A 135 11.88 6.77 -14.42
C LEU A 135 12.11 5.91 -13.16
N ARG A 136 13.24 6.05 -12.48
CA ARG A 136 13.51 5.34 -11.21
C ARG A 136 12.57 5.79 -10.09
N ILE A 137 12.29 7.08 -9.99
CA ILE A 137 11.33 7.64 -9.02
C ILE A 137 9.92 7.13 -9.33
N ALA A 138 9.51 7.14 -10.59
CA ALA A 138 8.21 6.63 -11.03
C ALA A 138 8.05 5.12 -10.74
N ALA A 139 9.10 4.33 -11.01
CA ALA A 139 9.12 2.90 -10.70
C ALA A 139 9.01 2.65 -9.18
N LEU A 140 9.74 3.41 -8.36
CA LEU A 140 9.66 3.32 -6.91
C LEU A 140 8.25 3.67 -6.40
N LEU A 141 7.67 4.76 -6.90
CA LEU A 141 6.32 5.19 -6.53
C LEU A 141 5.28 4.13 -6.90
N PHE A 142 5.41 3.52 -8.08
CA PHE A 142 4.55 2.42 -8.51
C PHE A 142 4.65 1.21 -7.57
N VAL A 143 5.85 0.81 -7.16
CA VAL A 143 6.05 -0.29 -6.19
C VAL A 143 5.41 0.04 -4.84
N VAL A 144 5.60 1.26 -4.34
CA VAL A 144 4.97 1.71 -3.08
C VAL A 144 3.44 1.66 -3.20
N LEU A 145 2.88 2.14 -4.31
CA LEU A 145 1.44 2.13 -4.56
C LEU A 145 0.88 0.70 -4.61
N LEU A 146 1.59 -0.22 -5.28
CA LEU A 146 1.25 -1.63 -5.34
C LEU A 146 1.23 -2.25 -3.93
N LEU A 147 2.25 -1.98 -3.12
CA LEU A 147 2.32 -2.46 -1.73
C LEU A 147 1.17 -1.91 -0.89
N VAL A 148 0.80 -0.63 -1.03
CA VAL A 148 -0.34 -0.02 -0.33
C VAL A 148 -1.66 -0.68 -0.74
N VAL A 149 -1.87 -0.94 -2.04
CA VAL A 149 -3.07 -1.63 -2.54
C VAL A 149 -3.15 -3.05 -1.99
N LEU A 150 -2.07 -3.81 -2.09
CA LEU A 150 -2.00 -5.17 -1.53
C LEU A 150 -2.25 -5.17 -0.02
N TRP A 151 -1.62 -4.25 0.70
CA TRP A 151 -1.80 -4.11 2.14
C TRP A 151 -3.25 -3.79 2.50
N GLN A 152 -3.92 -2.90 1.77
CA GLN A 152 -5.35 -2.63 1.97
C GLN A 152 -6.22 -3.87 1.72
N PHE A 153 -5.89 -4.66 0.69
CA PHE A 153 -6.56 -5.92 0.39
C PHE A 153 -6.42 -6.94 1.53
N PHE A 154 -5.21 -7.17 2.03
CA PHE A 154 -4.94 -8.16 3.08
C PHE A 154 -5.38 -7.71 4.47
N ARG A 155 -5.42 -6.39 4.72
CA ARG A 155 -5.84 -5.81 6.00
C ARG A 155 -7.33 -5.40 6.03
N ALA A 156 -8.11 -5.77 5.01
CA ALA A 156 -9.48 -5.29 4.81
C ALA A 156 -10.45 -5.62 5.97
N ASP A 157 -10.18 -6.65 6.78
CA ASP A 157 -11.11 -7.07 7.85
C ASP A 157 -10.42 -7.61 9.12
N GLN A 158 -9.12 -7.33 9.29
CA GLN A 158 -8.40 -7.69 10.52
C GLN A 158 -8.47 -6.58 11.59
N LEU A 159 -9.11 -5.45 11.29
CA LEU A 159 -9.25 -4.37 12.25
C LEU A 159 -10.24 -4.79 13.35
N ARG A 160 -9.81 -4.61 14.60
CA ARG A 160 -10.62 -4.84 15.79
C ARG A 160 -11.96 -4.13 15.62
N VAL A 161 -13.03 -4.91 15.61
CA VAL A 161 -14.37 -4.37 15.71
C VAL A 161 -14.51 -3.88 17.14
N TYR A 162 -14.13 -2.62 17.35
CA TYR A 162 -14.41 -1.96 18.62
C TYR A 162 -15.92 -1.88 18.73
N GLY A 163 -16.48 -2.55 19.75
CA GLY A 163 -17.87 -2.44 20.11
C GLY A 163 -18.27 -0.97 20.03
N TYR A 164 -19.24 -0.70 19.18
CA TYR A 164 -19.78 0.63 19.03
C TYR A 164 -20.29 1.08 20.40
N GLU A 165 -19.54 1.99 21.04
CA GLU A 165 -20.06 2.73 22.16
C GLU A 165 -21.08 3.70 21.55
N PRO A 166 -22.38 3.56 21.88
CA PRO A 166 -23.38 4.47 21.35
C PRO A 166 -22.89 5.89 21.62
N PRO A 167 -22.90 6.79 20.61
CA PRO A 167 -22.61 8.20 20.85
C PRO A 167 -23.52 8.57 22.01
N LYS A 168 -22.93 9.17 23.06
CA LYS A 168 -23.72 9.68 24.17
C LYS A 168 -24.80 10.54 23.54
N LEU A 169 -26.03 10.03 23.51
CA LEU A 169 -27.18 10.80 23.09
C LEU A 169 -27.07 12.08 23.90
N GLN A 170 -27.16 13.25 23.27
CA GLN A 170 -27.11 14.48 24.04
C GLN A 170 -28.33 14.44 24.96
N ASP A 171 -28.07 14.13 26.24
CA ASP A 171 -29.09 13.85 27.23
C ASP A 171 -30.10 15.00 27.23
N ALA A 172 -31.39 14.69 27.40
CA ALA A 172 -32.46 15.68 27.31
C ALA A 172 -32.21 16.85 28.26
N ALA A 173 -31.60 16.59 29.43
CA ALA A 173 -31.18 17.64 30.35
C ALA A 173 -30.13 18.57 29.73
N THR A 174 -29.14 18.03 29.02
CA THR A 174 -28.10 18.82 28.34
C THR A 174 -28.71 19.71 27.26
N ARG A 175 -29.61 19.17 26.43
CA ARG A 175 -30.31 19.97 25.40
C ARG A 175 -31.18 21.06 26.01
N ALA A 176 -31.87 20.77 27.12
CA ALA A 176 -32.68 21.75 27.82
C ALA A 176 -31.83 22.86 28.47
N LEU A 177 -30.68 22.53 29.07
CA LEU A 177 -29.72 23.49 29.62
C LEU A 177 -29.13 24.39 28.52
N ASP A 178 -28.72 23.83 27.39
CA ASP A 178 -28.25 24.60 26.23
C ASP A 178 -29.34 25.55 25.71
N ALA A 179 -30.60 25.12 25.72
CA ALA A 179 -31.74 25.96 25.34
C ALA A 179 -32.01 27.09 26.36
N LEU A 180 -31.85 26.83 27.66
CA LEU A 180 -31.94 27.85 28.71
C LEU A 180 -30.84 28.89 28.56
N GLU A 181 -29.60 28.49 28.27
CA GLU A 181 -28.49 29.42 28.04
C GLU A 181 -28.75 30.32 26.82
N LYS A 182 -29.27 29.76 25.72
CA LYS A 182 -29.68 30.53 24.55
C LYS A 182 -30.81 31.51 24.87
N LEU A 183 -31.80 31.09 25.66
CA LEU A 183 -32.89 31.97 26.10
C LEU A 183 -32.39 33.11 26.99
N ARG A 184 -31.46 32.82 27.91
CA ARG A 184 -30.81 33.81 28.76
C ARG A 184 -30.03 34.83 27.92
N ALA A 185 -29.27 34.36 26.92
CA ALA A 185 -28.50 35.22 26.01
C ALA A 185 -29.40 36.09 25.10
N ALA A 186 -30.60 35.63 24.77
CA ALA A 186 -31.55 36.40 23.96
C ALA A 186 -32.11 37.64 24.69
N GLN A 187 -32.07 37.66 26.03
CA GLN A 187 -32.51 38.78 26.89
C GLN A 187 -33.91 39.32 26.52
N LEU A 188 -34.84 38.43 26.13
CA LEU A 188 -36.15 38.79 25.58
C LEU A 188 -36.97 39.68 26.53
N TRP A 189 -37.06 39.33 27.80
CA TRP A 189 -37.83 40.09 28.79
C TRP A 189 -37.23 41.48 29.08
N GLN A 190 -35.91 41.63 28.99
CA GLN A 190 -35.23 42.93 29.13
C GLN A 190 -35.53 43.87 27.94
N ARG A 191 -35.89 43.31 26.79
CA ARG A 191 -36.32 44.03 25.58
C ARG A 191 -37.84 44.25 25.54
N GLY A 192 -38.55 44.00 26.64
CA GLY A 192 -40.01 44.10 26.72
C GLY A 192 -40.77 42.92 26.10
N GLN A 193 -40.08 41.88 25.59
CA GLN A 193 -40.70 40.71 24.96
C GLN A 193 -40.99 39.62 26.00
N VAL A 194 -41.84 39.95 26.98
CA VAL A 194 -42.14 39.07 28.13
C VAL A 194 -42.95 37.84 27.71
N GLY A 195 -43.95 37.98 26.84
CA GLY A 195 -44.74 36.85 26.33
C GLY A 195 -43.89 35.77 25.66
N PRO A 196 -43.11 36.11 24.62
CA PRO A 196 -42.19 35.18 23.95
C PRO A 196 -41.18 34.52 24.90
N PHE A 197 -40.72 35.25 25.92
CA PHE A 197 -39.84 34.69 26.95
C PHE A 197 -40.51 33.56 27.74
N TYR A 198 -41.73 33.76 28.23
CA TYR A 198 -42.46 32.74 28.99
C TYR A 198 -42.90 31.56 28.11
N ASP A 199 -43.28 31.81 26.86
CA ASP A 199 -43.57 30.74 25.89
C ASP A 199 -42.33 29.85 25.66
N ALA A 200 -41.17 30.46 25.46
CA ALA A 200 -39.91 29.72 25.27
C ALA A 200 -39.50 28.97 26.55
N LEU A 201 -39.54 29.62 27.72
CA LEU A 201 -39.15 29.00 28.99
C LEU A 201 -40.06 27.81 29.34
N SER A 202 -41.37 27.97 29.12
CA SER A 202 -42.35 26.91 29.32
C SER A 202 -42.17 25.75 28.34
N SER A 203 -41.86 26.06 27.07
CA SER A 203 -41.52 25.03 26.08
C SER A 203 -40.29 24.23 26.51
N ILE A 204 -39.22 24.89 27.00
CA ILE A 204 -38.02 24.18 27.46
C ILE A 204 -38.35 23.22 28.60
N ALA A 205 -39.13 23.65 29.59
CA ALA A 205 -39.56 22.79 30.70
C ALA A 205 -40.40 21.60 30.21
N ARG A 206 -41.41 21.84 29.37
CA ARG A 206 -42.27 20.79 28.82
C ARG A 206 -41.50 19.81 27.92
N ASN A 207 -40.54 20.30 27.13
CA ASN A 207 -39.65 19.47 26.33
C ASN A 207 -38.81 18.53 27.20
N PHE A 208 -38.29 19.01 28.34
CA PHE A 208 -37.54 18.18 29.26
C PHE A 208 -38.40 17.12 29.95
N LEU A 209 -39.62 17.47 30.38
CA LEU A 209 -40.57 16.49 30.92
C LEU A 209 -40.86 15.37 29.91
N GLU A 210 -41.05 15.72 28.64
CA GLU A 210 -41.37 14.75 27.59
C GLU A 210 -40.18 13.90 27.15
N GLU A 211 -39.04 14.52 26.85
CA GLU A 211 -37.90 13.79 26.28
C GLU A 211 -36.98 13.20 27.35
N GLY A 212 -36.91 13.82 28.53
CA GLY A 212 -36.05 13.36 29.63
C GLY A 212 -36.79 12.45 30.60
N LEU A 213 -38.05 12.75 30.90
CA LEU A 213 -38.85 11.96 31.86
C LEU A 213 -39.94 11.12 31.20
N PHE A 214 -40.04 11.11 29.86
CA PHE A 214 -41.05 10.34 29.11
C PHE A 214 -42.50 10.68 29.53
N LEU A 215 -42.74 11.91 30.00
CA LEU A 215 -44.05 12.42 30.37
C LEU A 215 -44.61 13.30 29.24
N PRO A 216 -45.71 12.94 28.57
CA PRO A 216 -46.22 13.68 27.41
C PRO A 216 -46.71 15.08 27.80
N ALA A 217 -45.81 16.07 27.83
CA ALA A 217 -46.07 17.38 28.41
C ALA A 217 -46.22 18.49 27.37
N ARG A 218 -45.75 18.31 26.13
CA ARG A 218 -45.92 19.33 25.07
C ARG A 218 -47.36 19.43 24.62
N ALA A 219 -48.02 18.28 24.48
CA ALA A 219 -49.40 18.19 24.03
C ALA A 219 -50.43 18.30 25.17
N SER A 220 -49.98 18.16 26.42
CA SER A 220 -50.87 18.19 27.58
C SER A 220 -51.09 19.58 28.16
N THR A 221 -52.27 19.76 28.75
CA THR A 221 -52.58 20.95 29.55
C THR A 221 -51.80 20.92 30.87
N THR A 222 -51.60 22.07 31.52
CA THR A 222 -50.89 22.12 32.82
C THR A 222 -51.58 21.28 33.92
N ALA A 223 -52.91 21.11 33.85
CA ALA A 223 -53.65 20.24 34.76
C ALA A 223 -53.36 18.75 34.49
N GLU A 224 -53.28 18.35 33.22
CA GLU A 224 -52.86 17.00 32.84
C GLU A 224 -51.39 16.75 33.20
N THR A 225 -50.50 17.71 32.96
CA THR A 225 -49.09 17.62 33.36
C THR A 225 -48.97 17.43 34.88
N ALA A 226 -49.80 18.10 35.68
CA ALA A 226 -49.82 17.90 37.13
C ALA A 226 -50.16 16.45 37.51
N LYS A 227 -51.17 15.87 36.85
CA LYS A 227 -51.53 14.46 37.06
C LYS A 227 -50.39 13.52 36.64
N LEU A 228 -49.82 13.73 35.46
CA LEU A 228 -48.68 12.95 34.94
C LEU A 228 -47.47 12.96 35.88
N MET A 229 -47.15 14.13 36.46
CA MET A 229 -46.03 14.26 37.40
C MET A 229 -46.33 13.63 38.77
N SER A 230 -47.58 13.69 39.23
CA SER A 230 -48.03 13.05 40.48
C SER A 230 -48.02 11.53 40.38
N ASP A 231 -48.40 10.99 39.21
CA ASP A 231 -48.46 9.56 38.95
C ASP A 231 -47.09 8.97 38.55
N HIS A 232 -46.05 9.80 38.40
CA HIS A 232 -44.71 9.37 37.99
C HIS A 232 -43.96 8.67 39.13
N HIS A 233 -43.30 7.55 38.79
CA HIS A 233 -42.45 6.81 39.71
C HIS A 233 -41.01 6.71 39.19
N PRO A 234 -39.98 7.11 39.98
CA PRO A 234 -40.07 7.66 41.34
C PRO A 234 -40.71 9.07 41.39
N ALA A 235 -41.17 9.48 42.58
CA ALA A 235 -41.75 10.80 42.79
C ALA A 235 -40.76 11.91 42.40
N LEU A 236 -41.25 12.92 41.69
CA LEU A 236 -40.44 14.03 41.20
C LEU A 236 -40.34 15.12 42.27
N GLU A 237 -39.14 15.29 42.85
CA GLU A 237 -38.86 16.39 43.77
C GLU A 237 -39.09 17.76 43.08
N HIS A 238 -39.55 18.76 43.84
CA HIS A 238 -39.84 20.12 43.32
C HIS A 238 -40.82 20.16 42.12
N SER A 239 -41.67 19.14 41.98
CA SER A 239 -42.72 19.08 40.96
C SER A 239 -43.77 20.19 41.13
N GLU A 240 -44.20 20.45 42.37
CA GLU A 240 -45.15 21.53 42.69
C GLU A 240 -44.62 22.92 42.28
N ASP A 241 -43.33 23.19 42.49
CA ASP A 241 -42.68 24.43 42.10
C ASP A 241 -42.71 24.61 40.57
N LEU A 242 -42.42 23.54 39.83
CA LEU A 242 -42.50 23.53 38.37
C LEU A 242 -43.93 23.72 37.88
N LEU A 243 -44.91 23.09 38.52
CA LEU A 243 -46.33 23.24 38.18
C LEU A 243 -46.84 24.65 38.45
N LEU A 244 -46.43 25.26 39.57
CA LEU A 244 -46.72 26.66 39.86
C LEU A 244 -46.14 27.57 38.76
N PHE A 245 -44.89 27.32 38.35
CA PHE A 245 -44.27 28.03 37.23
C PHE A 245 -45.06 27.87 35.92
N LEU A 246 -45.48 26.65 35.55
CA LEU A 246 -46.26 26.41 34.33
C LEU A 246 -47.62 27.15 34.36
N ARG A 247 -48.30 27.15 35.50
CA ARG A 247 -49.54 27.92 35.70
C ARG A 247 -49.32 29.43 35.53
N ARG A 248 -48.16 29.94 35.96
CA ARG A 248 -47.78 31.35 35.76
C ARG A 248 -47.52 31.65 34.28
N CYS A 249 -46.87 30.75 33.55
CA CYS A 249 -46.69 30.89 32.10
C CYS A 249 -48.02 30.95 31.36
N ASP A 250 -48.95 30.05 31.69
CA ASP A 250 -50.27 30.05 31.08
C ASP A 250 -51.04 31.35 31.39
N ALA A 251 -50.90 31.90 32.60
CA ALA A 251 -51.49 33.20 32.94
C ALA A 251 -50.88 34.37 32.16
N VAL A 252 -49.58 34.34 31.85
CA VAL A 252 -48.95 35.33 30.96
C VAL A 252 -49.53 35.22 29.55
N LYS A 253 -49.59 33.99 29.02
CA LYS A 253 -50.00 33.70 27.65
C LYS A 253 -51.47 34.03 27.38
N PHE A 254 -52.36 33.64 28.29
CA PHE A 254 -53.81 33.74 28.08
C PHE A 254 -54.47 34.92 28.80
N ALA A 255 -53.92 35.36 29.93
CA ALA A 255 -54.51 36.44 30.74
C ALA A 255 -53.69 37.73 30.72
N GLN A 256 -52.61 37.80 29.91
CA GLN A 256 -51.71 38.96 29.79
C GLN A 256 -51.20 39.51 31.14
N ARG A 257 -51.15 38.65 32.18
CA ARG A 257 -50.64 39.03 33.50
C ARG A 257 -49.12 39.01 33.46
N ILE A 258 -48.49 40.17 33.57
CA ILE A 258 -47.04 40.31 33.61
C ILE A 258 -46.56 40.11 35.06
N PRO A 259 -45.72 39.10 35.35
CA PRO A 259 -45.14 38.91 36.68
C PRO A 259 -44.17 40.04 37.04
N GLU A 260 -43.89 40.21 38.31
CA GLU A 260 -42.90 41.20 38.78
C GLU A 260 -41.51 40.94 38.16
N ILE A 261 -40.74 42.00 37.94
CA ILE A 261 -39.45 41.96 37.24
C ILE A 261 -38.48 40.94 37.86
N GLY A 262 -38.44 40.84 39.20
CA GLY A 262 -37.58 39.87 39.92
C GLY A 262 -38.01 38.40 39.77
N ALA A 263 -39.24 38.14 39.32
CA ALA A 263 -39.75 36.79 39.14
C ALA A 263 -39.15 36.09 37.90
N HIS A 264 -38.71 36.85 36.88
CA HIS A 264 -38.16 36.27 35.64
C HIS A 264 -36.91 35.41 35.90
N ASP A 265 -35.92 35.96 36.63
CA ASP A 265 -34.70 35.23 36.99
C ASP A 265 -34.97 34.07 37.96
N THR A 266 -35.97 34.23 38.83
CA THR A 266 -36.38 33.19 39.76
C THR A 266 -36.96 31.99 39.02
N PHE A 267 -37.84 32.21 38.02
CA PHE A 267 -38.39 31.14 37.20
C PHE A 267 -37.35 30.47 36.32
N MET A 268 -36.41 31.22 35.73
CA MET A 268 -35.28 30.65 35.00
C MET A 268 -34.45 29.72 35.90
N SER A 269 -34.12 30.18 37.11
CA SER A 269 -33.32 29.42 38.07
C SER A 269 -34.06 28.19 38.57
N LEU A 270 -35.39 28.27 38.72
CA LEU A 270 -36.26 27.15 39.09
C LEU A 270 -36.23 26.06 38.02
N VAL A 271 -36.44 26.42 36.74
CA VAL A 271 -36.40 25.46 35.62
C VAL A 271 -35.01 24.85 35.48
N GLU A 272 -33.95 25.65 35.57
CA GLU A 272 -32.57 25.15 35.54
C GLU A 272 -32.29 24.14 36.67
N ARG A 273 -32.71 24.46 37.90
CA ARG A 273 -32.53 23.59 39.06
C ARG A 273 -33.28 22.27 38.89
N PHE A 274 -34.53 22.31 38.45
CA PHE A 274 -35.33 21.13 38.18
C PHE A 274 -34.62 20.22 37.16
N ILE A 275 -34.19 20.77 36.02
CA ILE A 275 -33.48 19.99 34.99
C ILE A 275 -32.19 19.35 35.54
N ARG A 276 -31.37 20.12 36.26
CA ARG A 276 -30.11 19.61 36.82
C ARG A 276 -30.34 18.51 37.85
N MET A 277 -31.35 18.64 38.68
CA MET A 277 -31.67 17.69 39.74
C MET A 277 -32.18 16.35 39.17
N HIS A 278 -33.03 16.39 38.14
CA HIS A 278 -33.57 15.18 37.51
C HIS A 278 -32.73 14.64 36.36
N ARG A 279 -31.60 15.27 36.03
CA ARG A 279 -30.65 14.76 35.03
C ARG A 279 -30.26 13.29 35.27
N PRO A 280 -29.88 12.84 36.48
CA PRO A 280 -29.54 11.43 36.70
C PRO A 280 -30.72 10.48 36.46
N LEU A 281 -31.95 10.93 36.71
CA LEU A 281 -33.16 10.16 36.41
C LEU A 281 -33.40 10.09 34.90
N SER A 282 -33.28 11.21 34.19
CA SER A 282 -33.35 11.29 32.72
C SER A 282 -32.35 10.33 32.08
N GLU A 283 -31.08 10.34 32.50
CA GLU A 283 -30.06 9.45 31.97
C GLU A 283 -30.38 7.97 32.22
N ARG A 284 -30.98 7.62 33.37
CA ARG A 284 -31.43 6.24 33.67
C ARG A 284 -32.62 5.82 32.81
N LEU A 285 -33.63 6.68 32.68
CA LEU A 285 -34.82 6.40 31.87
C LEU A 285 -34.44 6.26 30.39
N LEU A 286 -33.55 7.12 29.90
CA LEU A 286 -32.97 7.00 28.57
C LEU A 286 -32.26 5.64 28.39
N ALA A 287 -31.44 5.23 29.36
CA ALA A 287 -30.75 3.93 29.32
C ALA A 287 -31.72 2.72 29.28
N GLN A 288 -32.87 2.85 29.92
CA GLN A 288 -33.90 1.81 29.95
C GLN A 288 -34.71 1.76 28.66
N ASN A 289 -35.07 2.92 28.10
CA ASN A 289 -35.93 3.05 26.93
C ASN A 289 -35.17 3.04 25.59
N LEU A 290 -33.83 2.94 25.60
CA LEU A 290 -33.05 2.80 24.38
C LEU A 290 -33.46 1.52 23.63
N PRO A 291 -33.83 1.62 22.33
CA PRO A 291 -34.21 0.45 21.54
C PRO A 291 -33.04 -0.53 21.42
N ARG A 292 -33.32 -1.82 21.62
CA ARG A 292 -32.33 -2.92 21.57
C ARG A 292 -32.63 -3.84 20.39
N TYR A 293 -31.63 -4.62 19.94
CA TYR A 293 -31.83 -5.55 18.82
C TYR A 293 -32.94 -6.55 19.06
N HIS A 294 -33.02 -7.16 20.24
CA HIS A 294 -34.11 -8.11 20.56
C HIS A 294 -35.51 -7.48 20.66
N THR A 295 -35.59 -6.16 20.90
CA THR A 295 -36.89 -5.46 20.96
C THR A 295 -37.42 -5.09 19.58
N LEU A 296 -36.53 -4.83 18.62
CA LEU A 296 -36.90 -4.36 17.29
C LEU A 296 -36.86 -5.45 16.22
N LEU A 297 -36.11 -6.53 16.43
CA LEU A 297 -35.92 -7.60 15.45
C LEU A 297 -36.38 -8.94 16.04
N GLU A 298 -36.76 -9.87 15.16
CA GLU A 298 -37.01 -11.25 15.55
C GLU A 298 -35.79 -11.87 16.22
N ALA A 299 -36.01 -12.78 17.18
CA ALA A 299 -34.94 -13.38 17.98
C ALA A 299 -33.84 -14.04 17.12
N ALA A 300 -34.21 -14.68 16.01
CA ALA A 300 -33.25 -15.29 15.09
C ALA A 300 -32.34 -14.25 14.42
N VAL A 301 -32.86 -13.07 14.10
CA VAL A 301 -32.10 -11.97 13.50
C VAL A 301 -31.25 -11.26 14.56
N ALA A 302 -31.82 -10.96 15.72
CA ALA A 302 -31.10 -10.31 16.83
C ALA A 302 -29.89 -11.13 17.30
N ASN A 303 -30.01 -12.46 17.34
CA ASN A 303 -28.92 -13.37 17.76
C ASN A 303 -27.74 -13.44 16.79
N GLN A 304 -27.87 -12.90 15.57
CA GLN A 304 -26.73 -12.77 14.65
C GLN A 304 -25.73 -11.69 15.11
N PHE A 305 -26.17 -10.74 15.95
CA PHE A 305 -25.31 -9.70 16.51
C PHE A 305 -24.44 -10.20 17.67
N ALA A 306 -23.26 -9.60 17.83
CA ALA A 306 -22.30 -9.94 18.88
C ALA A 306 -22.92 -9.77 20.28
N ASP A 307 -23.67 -8.68 20.47
CA ASP A 307 -24.47 -8.39 21.66
C ASP A 307 -25.93 -8.05 21.25
N PRO A 308 -26.86 -9.02 21.34
CA PRO A 308 -28.28 -8.80 21.03
C PRO A 308 -29.00 -7.84 21.99
N ASN A 309 -28.41 -7.55 23.15
CA ASN A 309 -28.97 -6.64 24.16
C ASN A 309 -28.39 -5.23 24.07
N ALA A 310 -27.43 -5.00 23.18
CA ALA A 310 -26.87 -3.69 22.92
C ALA A 310 -27.94 -2.73 22.40
N ALA A 311 -27.81 -1.46 22.80
CA ALA A 311 -28.62 -0.37 22.27
C ALA A 311 -28.31 -0.12 20.78
N ILE A 312 -29.35 0.15 20.00
CA ILE A 312 -29.26 0.43 18.57
C ILE A 312 -29.00 1.93 18.37
N PRO A 313 -28.05 2.31 17.47
CA PRO A 313 -27.91 3.69 17.01
C PRO A 313 -29.22 4.30 16.50
N GLU A 314 -29.50 5.55 16.87
CA GLU A 314 -30.69 6.28 16.40
C GLU A 314 -30.83 6.29 14.87
N LYS A 315 -29.72 6.47 14.13
CA LYS A 315 -29.75 6.43 12.65
C LYS A 315 -30.17 5.08 12.08
N LEU A 316 -29.91 3.96 12.78
CA LEU A 316 -30.38 2.64 12.36
C LEU A 316 -31.86 2.45 12.72
N VAL A 317 -32.31 2.98 13.85
CA VAL A 317 -33.72 2.99 14.26
C VAL A 317 -34.55 3.82 13.29
N ALA A 318 -34.11 5.04 12.97
CA ALA A 318 -34.76 5.93 12.01
C ALA A 318 -34.77 5.37 10.58
N ALA A 319 -33.81 4.51 10.25
CA ALA A 319 -33.74 3.83 8.97
C ALA A 319 -34.63 2.57 8.91
N LEU A 320 -35.34 2.18 9.97
CA LEU A 320 -36.24 1.03 9.99
C LEU A 320 -37.68 1.49 9.69
N PRO A 321 -38.17 1.38 8.44
CA PRO A 321 -39.60 1.55 8.15
C PRO A 321 -40.40 0.34 8.67
N ASP A 322 -41.67 0.55 9.00
CA ASP A 322 -42.59 -0.48 9.54
C ASP A 322 -42.75 -1.73 8.66
N SER A 323 -42.35 -1.68 7.39
CA SER A 323 -42.46 -2.77 6.41
C SER A 323 -41.13 -3.13 5.76
N SER A 324 -40.01 -3.09 6.50
CA SER A 324 -38.73 -3.56 5.97
C SER A 324 -38.72 -5.09 5.84
N GLY A 325 -38.60 -5.59 4.61
CA GLY A 325 -38.27 -7.00 4.36
C GLY A 325 -36.88 -7.36 4.90
N LEU A 326 -36.59 -8.66 4.94
CA LEU A 326 -35.25 -9.16 5.23
C LEU A 326 -34.48 -9.36 3.91
N GLU A 327 -33.26 -8.85 3.87
CA GLU A 327 -32.32 -9.02 2.77
C GLU A 327 -31.06 -9.72 3.28
N GLU A 328 -30.50 -10.59 2.46
CA GLU A 328 -29.26 -11.29 2.76
C GLU A 328 -28.06 -10.39 2.48
N ILE A 329 -27.20 -10.22 3.47
CA ILE A 329 -25.92 -9.51 3.34
C ILE A 329 -24.76 -10.48 3.58
N VAL A 330 -23.78 -10.43 2.68
CA VAL A 330 -22.53 -11.18 2.82
C VAL A 330 -21.48 -10.25 3.43
N LEU A 331 -21.01 -10.59 4.62
CA LEU A 331 -19.92 -9.89 5.27
C LEU A 331 -18.66 -10.77 5.28
N HIS A 332 -17.53 -10.14 4.98
CA HIS A 332 -16.25 -10.82 4.90
C HIS A 332 -15.44 -10.57 6.18
N ARG A 333 -14.71 -11.61 6.60
CA ARG A 333 -13.63 -11.50 7.58
C ARG A 333 -12.34 -12.02 6.96
N GLY A 334 -11.65 -11.10 6.32
CA GLY A 334 -10.46 -11.34 5.54
C GLY A 334 -10.85 -11.88 4.17
N LEU A 335 -9.87 -12.36 3.41
CA LEU A 335 -10.10 -12.79 2.04
C LEU A 335 -10.82 -14.14 1.94
N LEU A 336 -10.79 -14.95 3.01
CA LEU A 336 -11.19 -16.37 2.92
C LEU A 336 -12.49 -16.71 3.65
N SER A 337 -12.93 -15.90 4.61
CA SER A 337 -14.16 -16.18 5.35
C SER A 337 -15.26 -15.22 4.95
N SER A 338 -16.38 -15.78 4.50
CA SER A 338 -17.61 -15.10 4.13
C SER A 338 -18.72 -15.63 5.02
N HIS A 339 -19.48 -14.72 5.63
CA HIS A 339 -20.60 -15.04 6.49
C HIS A 339 -21.85 -14.40 5.90
N HIS A 340 -22.93 -15.16 5.91
CA HIS A 340 -24.22 -14.77 5.37
C HIS A 340 -25.13 -14.40 6.53
N TYR A 341 -25.72 -13.21 6.45
CA TYR A 341 -26.59 -12.70 7.49
C TYR A 341 -27.89 -12.18 6.88
N LEU A 342 -28.97 -12.23 7.65
CA LEU A 342 -30.24 -11.62 7.27
C LEU A 342 -30.41 -10.35 8.08
N LEU A 343 -30.58 -9.21 7.41
CA LEU A 343 -30.81 -7.91 8.02
C LEU A 343 -31.99 -7.21 7.35
N PRO A 344 -32.63 -6.22 8.00
CA PRO A 344 -33.60 -5.35 7.33
C PRO A 344 -33.01 -4.75 6.05
N THR A 345 -33.78 -4.76 4.95
CA THR A 345 -33.36 -4.21 3.64
C THR A 345 -32.80 -2.79 3.75
N SER A 346 -33.43 -1.95 4.57
CA SER A 346 -32.97 -0.58 4.78
C SER A 346 -31.59 -0.50 5.43
N TRP A 347 -31.26 -1.43 6.33
CA TRP A 347 -29.92 -1.52 6.93
C TRP A 347 -28.88 -2.00 5.95
N VAL A 348 -29.24 -2.94 5.06
CA VAL A 348 -28.36 -3.41 3.97
C VAL A 348 -28.06 -2.27 3.00
N GLN A 349 -29.08 -1.50 2.59
CA GLN A 349 -28.89 -0.30 1.77
C GLN A 349 -28.01 0.74 2.45
N LEU A 350 -28.26 1.01 3.74
CA LEU A 350 -27.49 1.95 4.53
C LEU A 350 -26.02 1.50 4.67
N HIS A 351 -25.78 0.19 4.83
CA HIS A 351 -24.44 -0.39 4.77
C HIS A 351 -23.76 -0.09 3.43
N HIS A 352 -24.42 -0.38 2.31
CA HIS A 352 -23.86 -0.16 0.97
C HIS A 352 -23.58 1.32 0.67
N LEU A 353 -24.43 2.24 1.14
CA LEU A 353 -24.21 3.68 1.03
C LEU A 353 -22.93 4.13 1.74
N HIS A 354 -22.61 3.50 2.87
CA HIS A 354 -21.39 3.79 3.63
C HIS A 354 -20.19 2.94 3.23
N THR A 355 -20.35 2.01 2.29
CA THR A 355 -19.26 1.20 1.73
C THR A 355 -18.65 1.91 0.52
N GLY A 356 -17.37 2.26 0.65
CA GLY A 356 -16.60 2.89 -0.40
C GLY A 356 -16.52 2.02 -1.65
N SER A 357 -16.36 2.68 -2.80
CA SER A 357 -16.32 2.01 -4.12
C SER A 357 -15.26 0.91 -4.20
N PHE A 358 -14.10 1.10 -3.57
CA PHE A 358 -13.04 0.08 -3.51
C PHE A 358 -13.52 -1.19 -2.81
N HIS A 359 -14.12 -1.07 -1.63
CA HIS A 359 -14.59 -2.23 -0.87
C HIS A 359 -15.83 -2.89 -1.50
N ARG A 360 -16.70 -2.14 -2.19
CA ARG A 360 -17.80 -2.71 -2.98
C ARG A 360 -17.27 -3.61 -4.10
N TRP A 361 -16.29 -3.12 -4.86
CA TRP A 361 -15.66 -3.90 -5.92
C TRP A 361 -14.89 -5.11 -5.36
N GLN A 362 -14.18 -4.94 -4.24
CA GLN A 362 -13.51 -6.03 -3.53
C GLN A 362 -14.49 -7.13 -3.10
N ALA A 363 -15.65 -6.75 -2.53
CA ALA A 363 -16.69 -7.70 -2.13
C ALA A 363 -17.26 -8.46 -3.34
N GLY A 364 -17.48 -7.78 -4.48
CA GLY A 364 -17.90 -8.43 -5.71
C GLY A 364 -16.90 -9.48 -6.21
N ILE A 365 -15.60 -9.18 -6.15
CA ILE A 365 -14.54 -10.14 -6.47
C ILE A 365 -14.57 -11.34 -5.53
N LEU A 366 -14.63 -11.10 -4.22
CA LEU A 366 -14.64 -12.17 -3.22
C LEU A 366 -15.91 -13.04 -3.30
N GLY A 367 -17.04 -12.46 -3.72
CA GLY A 367 -18.30 -13.16 -3.97
C GLY A 367 -18.27 -14.06 -5.20
N SER A 368 -17.50 -13.71 -6.24
CA SER A 368 -17.40 -14.50 -7.49
C SER A 368 -16.56 -15.78 -7.34
N GLY A 369 -15.62 -15.81 -6.38
CA GLY A 369 -14.66 -16.91 -6.23
C GLY A 369 -15.26 -18.14 -5.52
N ARG A 370 -15.64 -19.17 -6.29
CA ARG A 370 -16.17 -20.43 -5.73
C ARG A 370 -15.13 -21.25 -4.95
N SER A 371 -13.83 -21.12 -5.27
CA SER A 371 -12.74 -21.84 -4.58
C SER A 371 -11.77 -20.89 -3.85
N ARG A 372 -11.11 -21.40 -2.80
CA ARG A 372 -10.11 -20.64 -2.01
C ARG A 372 -8.97 -20.10 -2.89
N PHE A 373 -8.60 -20.85 -3.93
CA PHE A 373 -7.59 -20.44 -4.90
C PHE A 373 -7.99 -19.15 -5.62
N TRP A 374 -9.19 -19.10 -6.19
CA TRP A 374 -9.66 -17.92 -6.92
C TRP A 374 -9.85 -16.70 -6.02
N LYS A 375 -10.24 -16.89 -4.75
CA LYS A 375 -10.32 -15.80 -3.76
C LYS A 375 -8.97 -15.14 -3.48
N LEU A 376 -7.84 -15.81 -3.71
CA LEU A 376 -6.48 -15.26 -3.55
C LEU A 376 -5.86 -14.83 -4.87
N ALA A 377 -6.06 -15.59 -5.95
CA ALA A 377 -5.48 -15.32 -7.26
C ALA A 377 -6.07 -14.07 -7.91
N LEU A 378 -7.39 -13.86 -7.84
CA LEU A 378 -8.03 -12.71 -8.48
C LEU A 378 -7.57 -11.35 -7.91
N PRO A 379 -7.48 -11.17 -6.57
CA PRO A 379 -6.91 -9.95 -5.99
C PRO A 379 -5.46 -9.70 -6.40
N LEU A 380 -4.62 -10.73 -6.42
CA LEU A 380 -3.22 -10.63 -6.82
C LEU A 380 -3.08 -10.18 -8.28
N LEU A 381 -3.91 -10.74 -9.17
CA LEU A 381 -3.93 -10.39 -10.59
C LEU A 381 -4.49 -8.99 -10.83
N ALA A 382 -5.48 -8.56 -10.04
CA ALA A 382 -6.13 -7.26 -10.19
C ALA A 382 -5.38 -6.10 -9.50
N ALA A 383 -4.54 -6.38 -8.49
CA ALA A 383 -3.75 -5.40 -7.76
C ALA A 383 -2.90 -4.45 -8.66
N PRO A 384 -2.14 -4.90 -9.68
CA PRO A 384 -1.38 -4.00 -10.53
C PRO A 384 -2.28 -3.05 -11.34
N PHE A 385 -3.39 -3.54 -11.88
CA PHE A 385 -4.37 -2.69 -12.57
C PHE A 385 -4.94 -1.64 -11.63
N LEU A 386 -5.34 -2.07 -10.42
CA LEU A 386 -5.92 -1.15 -9.46
C LEU A 386 -4.91 -0.12 -8.94
N ALA A 387 -3.64 -0.48 -8.81
CA ALA A 387 -2.58 0.47 -8.49
C ALA A 387 -2.45 1.55 -9.59
N ILE A 388 -2.47 1.18 -10.87
CA ILE A 388 -2.41 2.14 -11.99
C ILE A 388 -3.59 3.12 -11.94
N PHE A 389 -4.81 2.64 -11.68
CA PHE A 389 -6.01 3.47 -11.67
C PHE A 389 -6.33 4.12 -10.33
N LEU A 390 -5.63 3.77 -9.23
CA LEU A 390 -5.90 4.29 -7.90
C LEU A 390 -5.90 5.83 -7.83
N PRO A 391 -4.94 6.55 -8.46
CA PRO A 391 -4.93 8.02 -8.44
C PRO A 391 -6.17 8.61 -9.12
N LEU A 392 -6.59 8.03 -10.26
CA LEU A 392 -7.78 8.47 -10.99
C LEU A 392 -9.05 8.21 -10.16
N ILE A 393 -9.16 7.03 -9.55
CA ILE A 393 -10.28 6.66 -8.68
C ILE A 393 -10.30 7.57 -7.45
N ALA A 394 -9.13 7.92 -6.88
CA ALA A 394 -8.99 8.86 -5.77
C ALA A 394 -9.51 10.26 -6.11
N VAL A 395 -9.12 10.80 -7.27
CA VAL A 395 -9.61 12.09 -7.74
C VAL A 395 -11.12 12.05 -7.99
N ALA A 396 -11.63 11.01 -8.67
CA ALA A 396 -13.06 10.86 -8.93
C ALA A 396 -13.89 10.72 -7.64
N GLY A 397 -13.39 9.96 -6.65
CA GLY A 397 -14.02 9.82 -5.35
C GLY A 397 -14.05 11.15 -4.58
N LEU A 398 -12.96 11.91 -4.62
CA LEU A 398 -12.88 13.22 -3.97
C LEU A 398 -13.86 14.23 -4.59
N LEU A 399 -14.00 14.25 -5.91
CA LEU A 399 -14.99 15.09 -6.62
C LEU A 399 -16.44 14.76 -6.26
N ARG A 400 -16.75 13.48 -5.99
CA ARG A 400 -18.08 13.02 -5.58
C ARG A 400 -18.32 13.10 -4.07
N GLY A 401 -17.32 13.49 -3.28
CA GLY A 401 -17.37 13.43 -1.82
C GLY A 401 -17.44 12.00 -1.26
N GLU A 402 -17.10 10.99 -2.06
CA GLU A 402 -17.12 9.58 -1.67
C GLU A 402 -15.84 9.18 -0.93
N ARG A 403 -16.00 8.35 0.11
CA ARG A 403 -14.86 7.75 0.82
C ARG A 403 -14.51 6.42 0.18
N LEU A 404 -13.52 6.40 -0.70
CA LEU A 404 -13.11 5.19 -1.43
C LEU A 404 -12.88 3.96 -0.55
N PHE A 405 -12.19 4.14 0.59
CA PHE A 405 -11.78 3.07 1.48
C PHE A 405 -12.70 2.91 2.70
N ALA A 406 -13.92 3.44 2.66
CA ALA A 406 -14.89 3.21 3.73
C ALA A 406 -15.40 1.76 3.69
N ARG A 407 -15.48 1.10 4.85
CA ARG A 407 -15.76 -0.35 4.96
C ARG A 407 -17.20 -0.66 5.37
N GLY A 408 -18.12 0.28 5.16
CA GLY A 408 -19.50 0.15 5.63
C GLY A 408 -19.63 0.18 7.14
N ILE A 409 -20.80 -0.23 7.62
CA ILE A 409 -21.23 -0.08 9.02
C ILE A 409 -21.14 -1.38 9.80
N PHE A 410 -21.41 -2.49 9.13
CA PHE A 410 -21.40 -3.82 9.72
C PHE A 410 -20.04 -4.48 9.45
N GLY A 411 -19.52 -5.16 10.46
CA GLY A 411 -18.35 -6.02 10.39
C GLY A 411 -18.62 -7.34 11.09
N VAL A 412 -17.67 -8.26 10.98
CA VAL A 412 -17.75 -9.58 11.61
C VAL A 412 -16.70 -9.67 12.70
N ASP A 413 -17.13 -10.05 13.90
CA ASP A 413 -16.26 -10.20 15.06
C ASP A 413 -15.48 -11.54 15.05
N ALA A 414 -14.59 -11.73 16.05
CA ALA A 414 -13.86 -12.94 16.37
C ALA A 414 -14.70 -14.22 16.30
N ASN A 415 -15.96 -14.12 16.73
CA ASN A 415 -16.89 -15.24 16.85
C ASN A 415 -17.82 -15.43 15.64
N GLY A 416 -17.61 -14.70 14.53
CA GLY A 416 -18.48 -14.81 13.36
C GLY A 416 -19.85 -14.17 13.56
N ARG A 417 -19.98 -13.23 14.49
CA ARG A 417 -21.20 -12.45 14.76
C ARG A 417 -21.09 -11.04 14.18
N ILE A 418 -22.23 -10.44 13.85
CA ILE A 418 -22.32 -9.07 13.34
C ILE A 418 -21.96 -8.10 14.46
N ALA A 419 -21.07 -7.16 14.17
CA ALA A 419 -20.76 -6.07 15.07
C ALA A 419 -20.65 -4.76 14.30
N LEU A 420 -21.05 -3.67 14.95
CA LEU A 420 -20.99 -2.33 14.37
C LEU A 420 -19.54 -1.84 14.34
N ARG A 421 -19.08 -1.37 13.19
CA ARG A 421 -17.78 -0.70 13.04
C ARG A 421 -17.89 0.71 13.59
N LYS A 422 -16.85 1.21 14.28
CA LYS A 422 -16.79 2.60 14.73
C LYS A 422 -16.85 3.54 13.54
N ILE A 423 -17.95 4.28 13.40
CA ILE A 423 -18.12 5.21 12.29
C ILE A 423 -17.59 6.58 12.72
N SER A 424 -16.61 7.10 12.00
CA SER A 424 -15.95 8.38 12.32
C SER A 424 -16.97 9.53 12.46
N GLY A 425 -16.75 10.42 13.45
CA GLY A 425 -17.42 11.67 13.90
C GLY A 425 -18.66 12.29 13.24
N ARG A 426 -19.07 11.94 12.01
CA ARG A 426 -20.32 12.38 11.35
C ARG A 426 -21.55 11.52 11.68
N TRP A 427 -21.42 10.59 12.61
CA TRP A 427 -22.55 9.85 13.19
C TRP A 427 -23.12 10.48 14.47
N ARG A 428 -22.65 11.69 14.80
CA ARG A 428 -23.44 12.60 15.65
C ARG A 428 -24.72 13.01 14.95
#